data_AF-A0A4R9BLE5-F1
#
_entry.id   AF-A0A4R9BLE5-F1
#
_cell.length_a   1.000
_cell.length_b   1.000
_cell.length_c   1.000
_cell.angle_alpha   90.00
_cell.angle_beta   90.00
_cell.angle_gamma   90.00
#
_symmetry.space_group_name_H-M   'P 1'
#
loop_
_entity.id
_entity.type
_entity.pdbx_description
1 polymer ?
#
loop_
_entity_poly.entity_id
_entity_poly.type
_entity_poly.pdbx_seq_one_letter_code
_entity_poly.pdbx_strand_id
1 'polypeptide(L)'
;MSADGVDAVGPPSVPTPARPGPRPTPSAPAPTGDAPAPPVLDGELDARLAAVEALPLEDRATAYVQLHDSLRDHLEGGDVPRSKAE
;
A
#
# COMPACT_ATOMS: atom_id res chain seq x y z
N MET A 1 -3.57 -27.23 71.69
CA MET A 1 -2.32 -26.97 70.95
C MET A 1 -2.45 -27.65 69.59
N SER A 2 -1.99 -26.94 68.55
CA SER A 2 -1.93 -27.31 67.12
C SER A 2 -3.30 -27.24 66.40
N ALA A 3 -3.64 -26.18 65.66
CA ALA A 3 -3.02 -25.61 64.44
C ALA A 3 -3.04 -26.60 63.27
N ASP A 4 -4.04 -26.47 62.40
CA ASP A 4 -3.90 -26.86 61.00
C ASP A 4 -4.55 -25.76 60.15
N GLY A 5 -3.71 -25.13 59.35
CA GLY A 5 -3.98 -23.86 58.68
C GLY A 5 -4.82 -24.07 57.43
N VAL A 6 -5.88 -23.29 57.34
CA VAL A 6 -6.35 -22.78 56.05
C VAL A 6 -5.21 -21.95 55.45
N ASP A 7 -4.75 -22.26 54.23
CA ASP A 7 -4.65 -21.23 53.18
C ASP A 7 -4.30 -21.81 51.80
N ALA A 8 -5.18 -21.47 50.86
CA ALA A 8 -4.96 -21.28 49.43
C ALA A 8 -3.96 -22.19 48.67
N VAL A 9 -4.54 -23.11 47.90
CA VAL A 9 -4.01 -23.47 46.57
C VAL A 9 -3.85 -22.18 45.76
N GLY A 10 -2.61 -21.68 45.66
CA GLY A 10 -2.26 -20.59 44.77
C GLY A 10 -2.54 -20.99 43.31
N PRO A 11 -3.05 -20.08 42.46
CA PRO A 11 -3.35 -20.41 41.07
C PRO A 11 -2.06 -20.78 40.32
N PRO A 12 -2.12 -21.66 39.31
CA PRO A 12 -0.96 -21.96 38.48
C PRO A 12 -0.48 -20.68 37.80
N SER A 13 0.83 -20.43 37.85
CA SER A 13 1.46 -19.34 37.13
C SER A 13 1.14 -19.47 35.64
N VAL A 14 0.26 -18.61 35.14
CA VAL A 14 0.06 -18.43 33.70
C VAL A 14 1.35 -17.86 33.11
N PRO A 15 1.87 -18.41 31.99
CA PRO A 15 2.98 -17.78 31.29
C PRO A 15 2.51 -16.41 30.79
N THR A 16 3.20 -15.36 31.24
CA THR A 16 3.04 -13.99 30.75
C THR A 16 3.09 -13.98 29.22
N PRO A 17 2.11 -13.38 28.51
CA PRO A 17 2.23 -13.17 27.08
C PRO A 17 3.51 -12.36 26.81
N ALA A 18 4.39 -12.89 25.96
CA ALA A 18 5.60 -12.19 25.58
C ALA A 18 5.26 -10.76 25.11
N ARG A 19 5.97 -9.78 25.67
CA ARG A 19 5.89 -8.38 25.23
C ARG A 19 6.05 -8.36 23.71
N PRO A 20 5.15 -7.72 22.94
CA PRO A 20 5.35 -7.55 21.51
C PRO A 20 6.73 -6.92 21.30
N GLY A 21 7.58 -7.60 20.53
CA GLY A 21 8.86 -7.03 20.10
C GLY A 21 8.63 -5.71 19.37
N PRO A 22 9.67 -4.86 19.22
CA PRO A 22 9.53 -3.64 18.43
C PRO A 22 9.03 -4.03 17.04
N ARG A 23 7.93 -3.41 16.60
CA ARG A 23 7.41 -3.53 15.24
C ARG A 23 8.57 -3.18 14.28
N PRO A 24 8.93 -4.03 13.30
CA PRO A 24 9.85 -3.59 12.27
C PRO A 24 9.24 -2.35 11.63
N THR A 25 9.96 -1.23 11.71
CA THR A 25 9.61 -0.04 10.94
C THR A 25 9.60 -0.46 9.47
N PRO A 26 8.56 -0.13 8.68
CA PRO A 26 8.71 -0.22 7.24
C PRO A 26 9.89 0.68 6.90
N SER A 27 10.99 0.08 6.43
CA SER A 27 12.08 0.85 5.83
C SER A 27 11.44 1.58 4.67
N ALA A 28 11.20 2.88 4.85
CA ALA A 28 10.84 3.75 3.74
C ALA A 28 11.94 3.55 2.68
N PRO A 29 11.59 3.29 1.41
CA PRO A 29 12.61 3.28 0.38
C PRO A 29 13.26 4.67 0.38
N ALA A 30 14.58 4.70 0.51
CA ALA A 30 15.36 5.90 0.24
C ALA A 30 15.03 6.36 -1.19
N PRO A 31 14.94 7.67 -1.49
CA PRO A 31 14.84 8.13 -2.87
C PRO A 31 16.18 7.85 -3.56
N THR A 32 16.34 6.64 -4.06
CA THR A 32 17.47 6.26 -4.89
C THR A 32 17.31 6.99 -6.21
N GLY A 33 18.11 8.04 -6.37
CA GLY A 33 18.76 8.48 -7.59
C GLY A 33 17.86 8.77 -8.78
N ASP A 34 17.83 10.05 -9.18
CA ASP A 34 17.84 10.50 -10.59
C ASP A 34 17.31 9.48 -11.61
N ALA A 35 16.08 9.02 -11.40
CA ALA A 35 15.35 8.35 -12.45
C ALA A 35 14.92 9.48 -13.39
N PRO A 36 15.19 9.40 -14.70
CA PRO A 36 14.62 10.36 -15.62
C PRO A 36 13.12 10.40 -15.34
N ALA A 37 12.60 11.60 -15.09
CA ALA A 37 11.18 11.80 -14.87
C ALA A 37 10.42 11.02 -15.95
N PRO A 38 9.38 10.24 -15.59
CA PRO A 38 8.64 9.49 -16.59
C PRO A 38 8.18 10.44 -17.70
N PRO A 39 8.20 9.98 -18.95
CA PRO A 39 8.08 10.88 -20.10
C PRO A 39 6.68 11.49 -20.14
N VAL A 40 6.55 12.77 -19.73
CA VAL A 40 5.53 13.81 -20.07
C VAL A 40 4.03 13.43 -20.01
N LEU A 41 3.68 12.19 -19.73
CA LEU A 41 2.32 11.67 -19.57
C LEU A 41 1.82 11.77 -18.13
N ASP A 42 2.71 12.01 -17.16
CA ASP A 42 2.39 11.98 -15.73
C ASP A 42 1.29 12.99 -15.37
N GLY A 43 1.42 14.24 -15.81
CA GLY A 43 0.45 15.29 -15.47
C GLY A 43 -0.95 15.06 -16.07
N GLU A 44 -1.04 14.42 -17.23
CA GLU A 44 -2.33 14.07 -17.83
C GLU A 44 -2.94 12.85 -17.13
N LEU A 45 -2.13 11.84 -16.84
CA LEU A 45 -2.57 10.65 -16.12
C LEU A 45 -3.06 11.00 -14.70
N ASP A 46 -2.32 11.85 -13.98
CA ASP A 46 -2.70 12.35 -12.66
C ASP A 46 -4.05 13.08 -12.70
N ALA A 47 -4.27 13.92 -13.72
CA ALA A 47 -5.54 14.61 -13.91
C ALA A 47 -6.70 13.64 -14.20
N ARG A 48 -6.47 12.61 -15.03
CA ARG A 48 -7.46 11.56 -15.33
C ARG A 48 -7.78 10.72 -14.10
N LEU A 49 -6.78 10.33 -13.31
CA LEU A 49 -6.96 9.61 -12.05
C LEU A 49 -7.76 10.45 -11.04
N ALA A 50 -7.42 11.72 -10.88
CA ALA A 50 -8.15 12.64 -10.00
C ALA A 50 -9.62 12.79 -10.43
N ALA A 51 -9.90 12.83 -11.74
CA ALA A 51 -11.27 12.85 -12.24
C ALA A 51 -12.05 11.57 -11.91
N VAL A 52 -11.41 10.40 -12.00
CA VAL A 52 -12.03 9.13 -11.57
C VAL A 52 -12.29 9.13 -10.07
N GLU A 53 -11.35 9.62 -9.27
CA GLU A 53 -11.49 9.70 -7.82
C GLU A 53 -12.55 10.71 -7.35
N ALA A 54 -12.92 11.68 -8.18
CA ALA A 54 -14.02 12.60 -7.88
C ALA A 54 -15.41 11.96 -8.05
N LEU A 55 -15.52 10.79 -8.69
CA LEU A 55 -16.78 10.09 -8.87
C LEU A 55 -17.30 9.43 -7.58
N PRO A 56 -18.62 9.17 -7.48
CA PRO A 56 -19.19 8.27 -6.47
C PRO A 56 -18.49 6.91 -6.46
N LEU A 57 -18.39 6.29 -5.29
CA LEU A 57 -17.60 5.08 -5.10
C LEU A 57 -18.07 3.91 -5.98
N GLU A 58 -19.39 3.80 -6.18
CA GLU A 58 -20.04 2.83 -7.06
C GLU A 58 -19.60 2.94 -8.53
N ASP A 59 -19.22 4.12 -8.98
CA ASP A 59 -18.85 4.39 -10.39
C ASP A 59 -17.35 4.22 -10.65
N ARG A 60 -16.51 4.35 -9.61
CA ARG A 60 -15.04 4.37 -9.76
C ARG A 60 -14.50 3.09 -10.38
N ALA A 61 -15.01 1.93 -9.98
CA ALA A 61 -14.51 0.65 -10.49
C ALA A 61 -14.67 0.57 -12.02
N THR A 62 -15.84 0.93 -12.54
CA THR A 62 -16.13 0.96 -13.98
C THR A 62 -15.26 2.00 -14.70
N ALA A 63 -15.04 3.17 -14.08
CA ALA A 63 -14.20 4.21 -14.66
C ALA A 63 -12.71 3.83 -14.70
N TYR A 64 -12.19 3.14 -13.68
CA TYR A 64 -10.81 2.62 -13.69
C TYR A 64 -10.60 1.56 -14.77
N VAL A 65 -11.56 0.68 -15.01
CA VAL A 65 -11.48 -0.32 -16.09
C VAL A 65 -11.36 0.37 -17.44
N GLN A 66 -12.20 1.39 -17.71
CA GLN A 66 -12.13 2.14 -18.96
C GLN A 66 -10.82 2.91 -19.13
N LEU A 67 -10.31 3.54 -18.06
CA LEU A 67 -9.02 4.22 -18.10
C LEU A 67 -7.88 3.23 -18.39
N HIS A 68 -7.90 2.06 -17.73
CA HIS A 68 -6.93 1.00 -17.97
C HIS A 68 -6.96 0.53 -19.42
N ASP A 69 -8.13 0.22 -19.95
CA ASP A 69 -8.27 -0.29 -21.32
C ASP A 69 -7.79 0.76 -22.33
N SER A 70 -8.10 2.04 -22.11
CA SER A 70 -7.58 3.13 -22.94
C SER A 70 -6.06 3.23 -22.91
N LEU A 71 -5.45 3.09 -21.72
CA LEU A 71 -3.99 3.12 -21.58
C LEU A 71 -3.35 1.90 -22.26
N ARG A 72 -3.95 0.72 -22.09
CA ARG A 72 -3.48 -0.51 -22.74
C ARG A 72 -3.52 -0.36 -24.26
N ASP A 73 -4.64 0.10 -24.81
CA ASP A 73 -4.80 0.28 -26.25
C ASP A 73 -3.80 1.30 -26.82
N HIS A 74 -3.49 2.38 -26.08
CA HIS A 74 -2.48 3.36 -26.45
C HIS A 74 -1.06 2.76 -26.47
N LEU A 75 -0.71 1.95 -25.47
CA LEU A 75 0.60 1.30 -25.38
C LEU A 75 0.77 0.18 -26.42
N GLU A 76 -0.28 -0.62 -26.66
CA GLU A 76 -0.29 -1.66 -27.68
C GLU A 76 -0.31 -1.08 -29.10
N GLY A 77 -0.99 0.06 -29.29
CA GLY A 77 -1.09 0.79 -30.56
C GLY A 77 0.19 1.51 -31.00
N GLY A 78 1.22 1.56 -30.14
CA GLY A 78 2.52 2.11 -30.49
C GLY A 78 2.60 3.64 -30.53
N ASP A 79 1.67 4.34 -29.88
CA ASP A 79 1.73 5.81 -29.68
C ASP A 79 2.67 6.17 -28.51
N VAL A 80 3.72 5.36 -28.32
CA VAL A 80 4.83 5.72 -27.45
C VAL A 80 5.73 6.64 -28.28
N PRO A 81 5.95 7.92 -27.90
CA PRO A 81 6.88 8.77 -28.60
C PRO A 81 8.25 8.10 -28.52
N ARG A 82 8.70 7.51 -29.63
CA ARG A 82 10.09 7.08 -29.78
C ARG A 82 10.92 8.34 -29.62
N SER A 83 11.53 8.50 -28.45
CA SER A 83 12.57 9.48 -28.22
C SER A 83 13.54 9.35 -29.39
N LYS A 84 13.58 10.38 -30.25
CA LYS A 84 14.57 10.50 -31.31
C LYS A 84 15.92 10.60 -30.61
N ALA A 85 16.60 9.46 -30.47
CA ALA A 85 18.03 9.44 -30.22
C ALA A 85 18.69 9.94 -31.51
N GLU A 86 19.14 11.19 -31.48
CA GLU A 86 20.14 11.74 -32.41
C GLU A 86 21.54 11.47 -31.86
#